data_AF-A0AAP9RDC8-F1
#
_entry.id   AF-A0AAP9RDC8-F1
#
_cell.length_a   1.000
_cell.length_b   1.000
_cell.length_c   1.000
_cell.angle_alpha   90.00
_cell.angle_beta   90.00
_cell.angle_gamma   90.00
#
_symmetry.space_group_name_H-M   'P 1'
#
loop_
_entity.id
_entity.type
_entity.pdbx_description
1 polymer ?
#
loop_
_entity_poly.entity_id
_entity_poly.type
_entity_poly.pdbx_seq_one_letter_code
_entity_poly.pdbx_strand_id
1 'polypeptide(L)'
;MVLFPNSDITIYHLDSKTQKYSRINLENVNWSGKRNSTVSDKGVNIAYTVMISAEIGDYKVYTGDKVVKGNITLDITRLSDLNAYEVVTVIGTQESDLFHSINIECK
;
A
#
# COMPACT_ATOMS: atom_id res chain seq x y z
N MET A 1 11.89 -3.63 12.24
CA MET A 1 10.68 -4.02 11.47
C MET A 1 9.52 -3.93 12.43
N VAL A 2 8.46 -3.22 12.08
CA VAL A 2 7.24 -3.13 12.89
C VAL A 2 6.13 -3.81 12.11
N LEU A 3 5.45 -4.76 12.74
CA LEU A 3 4.32 -5.49 12.16
C LEU A 3 3.04 -5.02 12.85
N PHE A 4 2.06 -4.63 12.06
CA PHE A 4 0.68 -4.41 12.48
C PHE A 4 -0.16 -5.52 11.84
N PRO A 5 -0.41 -6.63 12.55
CA PRO A 5 -1.28 -7.70 12.05
C PRO A 5 -2.74 -7.26 12.12
N ASN A 6 -3.60 -7.93 11.35
CA ASN A 6 -5.06 -7.71 11.32
C ASN A 6 -5.44 -6.23 11.16
N SER A 7 -4.68 -5.49 10.34
CA SER A 7 -4.97 -4.09 10.06
C SER A 7 -5.91 -4.00 8.87
N ASP A 8 -6.79 -3.01 8.87
CA ASP A 8 -7.53 -2.67 7.67
C ASP A 8 -6.73 -1.66 6.86
N ILE A 9 -6.94 -1.65 5.54
CA ILE A 9 -6.37 -0.65 4.63
C ILE A 9 -7.40 -0.21 3.61
N THR A 10 -7.17 0.97 3.06
CA THR A 10 -7.90 1.49 1.89
C THR A 10 -6.91 1.78 0.79
N ILE A 11 -7.18 1.24 -0.40
CA ILE A 11 -6.40 1.43 -1.62
C ILE A 11 -7.20 2.33 -2.55
N TYR A 12 -6.61 3.42 -3.00
CA TYR A 12 -7.17 4.32 -4.01
C TYR A 12 -6.44 4.16 -5.33
N HIS A 13 -7.20 3.91 -6.39
CA HIS A 13 -6.73 3.80 -7.76
C HIS A 13 -7.19 5.01 -8.57
N LEU A 14 -6.28 5.69 -9.26
CA LEU A 14 -6.61 6.75 -10.21
C LEU A 14 -6.67 6.17 -11.62
N ASP A 15 -7.88 6.11 -12.19
CA ASP A 15 -8.04 5.79 -13.60
C ASP A 15 -7.50 6.94 -14.45
N SER A 16 -6.40 6.69 -15.16
CA SER A 16 -5.73 7.68 -16.00
C SER A 16 -6.57 8.16 -17.18
N LYS A 17 -7.55 7.38 -17.63
CA LYS A 17 -8.43 7.74 -18.76
C LYS A 17 -9.56 8.64 -18.30
N THR A 18 -10.18 8.32 -17.17
CA THR A 18 -11.36 9.06 -16.68
C THR A 18 -11.00 10.14 -15.66
N GLN A 19 -9.77 10.14 -15.15
CA GLN A 19 -9.29 11.03 -14.08
C GLN A 19 -10.15 10.93 -12.81
N LYS A 20 -10.67 9.73 -12.54
CA LYS A 20 -11.50 9.44 -11.36
C LYS A 20 -10.82 8.44 -10.45
N TYR A 21 -11.00 8.63 -9.15
CA TYR A 21 -10.56 7.67 -8.16
C TYR A 21 -11.64 6.60 -7.94
N SER A 22 -11.21 5.36 -7.79
CA SER A 22 -11.96 4.30 -7.14
C SER A 22 -11.24 3.87 -5.86
N ARG A 23 -11.97 3.26 -4.92
CA ARG A 23 -11.38 2.70 -3.70
C ARG A 23 -11.72 1.23 -3.53
N ILE A 24 -10.83 0.53 -2.86
CA ILE A 24 -11.02 -0.82 -2.35
C ILE A 24 -10.60 -0.82 -0.88
N ASN A 25 -11.39 -1.46 -0.03
CA ASN A 25 -11.06 -1.62 1.38
C ASN A 25 -10.71 -3.09 1.59
N LEU A 26 -9.54 -3.35 2.16
CA LEU A 26 -9.08 -4.69 2.51
C LEU A 26 -8.98 -4.78 4.02
N GLU A 27 -9.58 -5.82 4.58
CA GLU A 27 -9.62 -6.07 6.02
C GLU A 27 -8.59 -7.14 6.39
N ASN A 28 -8.20 -7.16 7.67
CA ASN A 28 -7.35 -8.22 8.24
C ASN A 28 -6.01 -8.44 7.51
N VAL A 29 -5.39 -7.37 6.97
CA VAL A 29 -4.09 -7.46 6.29
C VAL A 29 -2.93 -7.43 7.28
N ASN A 30 -1.79 -7.98 6.87
CA ASN A 30 -0.54 -7.82 7.59
C ASN A 30 0.23 -6.63 7.04
N TRP A 31 0.33 -5.53 7.79
CA TRP A 31 1.12 -4.35 7.41
C TRP A 31 2.48 -4.38 8.10
N SER A 32 3.57 -4.51 7.35
CA SER A 32 4.93 -4.51 7.89
C SER A 32 5.77 -3.35 7.37
N GLY A 33 6.21 -2.48 8.28
CA GLY A 33 7.14 -1.39 7.98
C GLY A 33 8.58 -1.82 8.22
N LYS A 34 9.42 -1.66 7.20
CA LYS A 34 10.87 -1.94 7.28
C LYS A 34 11.67 -0.69 6.90
N ARG A 35 12.56 -0.30 7.80
CA ARG A 35 13.63 0.65 7.53
C ARG A 35 14.85 -0.14 7.05
N ASN A 36 15.21 0.03 5.79
CA ASN A 36 16.43 -0.50 5.21
C ASN A 36 17.51 0.57 5.24
N SER A 37 18.76 0.19 5.46
CA SER A 37 19.89 1.10 5.38
C SER A 37 21.06 0.42 4.68
N THR A 38 21.59 1.07 3.65
CA THR A 38 22.81 0.64 2.97
C THR A 38 23.91 1.66 3.21
N VAL A 39 25.12 1.17 3.51
CA VAL A 39 26.30 2.00 3.69
C VAL A 39 27.16 1.88 2.45
N SER A 40 27.62 3.01 1.93
CA SER A 40 28.53 3.11 0.79
C SER A 40 29.56 4.21 1.03
N ASP A 41 30.55 4.32 0.14
CA ASP A 41 31.54 5.41 0.16
C ASP A 41 30.91 6.80 0.00
N LYS A 42 29.63 6.87 -0.43
CA LYS A 42 28.82 8.09 -0.53
C LYS A 42 27.98 8.38 0.73
N GLY A 43 28.13 7.58 1.78
CA GLY A 43 27.39 7.70 3.04
C GLY A 43 26.30 6.65 3.22
N VAL A 44 25.39 6.92 4.17
CA VAL A 44 24.27 6.03 4.54
C VAL A 44 23.03 6.39 3.72
N ASN A 45 22.51 5.43 2.95
CA ASN A 45 21.20 5.54 2.31
C ASN A 45 20.16 4.87 3.20
N ILE A 46 19.10 5.59 3.55
CA ILE A 46 17.97 5.08 4.34
C ILE A 46 16.76 5.00 3.42
N ALA A 47 16.16 3.81 3.31
CA ALA A 47 14.92 3.60 2.59
C ALA A 47 13.86 3.03 3.55
N TYR A 48 12.63 3.51 3.41
CA TYR A 48 11.48 2.94 4.09
C TYR A 48 10.66 2.17 3.06
N THR A 49 10.34 0.93 3.38
CA THR A 49 9.49 0.07 2.57
C THR A 49 8.38 -0.44 3.46
N VAL A 50 7.17 -0.46 2.92
CA VAL A 50 6.01 -1.11 3.53
C VAL A 50 5.68 -2.35 2.71
N MET A 51 5.55 -3.50 3.36
CA MET A 51 5.04 -4.72 2.76
C MET A 51 3.69 -5.03 3.38
N ILE A 52 2.67 -5.15 2.54
CA ILE A 52 1.32 -5.51 2.94
C ILE A 52 1.00 -6.88 2.36
N SER A 53 0.60 -7.82 3.20
CA SER A 53 0.12 -9.14 2.75
C SER A 53 -1.38 -9.22 3.01
N ALA A 54 -2.16 -9.48 1.95
CA ALA A 54 -3.61 -9.58 1.98
C ALA A 54 -4.06 -10.87 1.28
N GLU A 55 -5.25 -11.38 1.61
CA GLU A 55 -5.86 -12.52 0.92
C GLU A 55 -6.17 -12.16 -0.54
N ILE A 56 -5.97 -13.10 -1.47
CA ILE A 56 -6.37 -12.92 -2.86
C ILE A 56 -7.90 -12.81 -2.93
N GLY A 57 -8.41 -11.86 -3.71
CA GLY A 57 -9.85 -11.66 -3.90
C GLY A 57 -10.17 -11.04 -5.25
N ASP A 58 -11.46 -10.70 -5.45
CA ASP A 58 -11.93 -10.04 -6.67
C ASP A 58 -11.64 -8.53 -6.64
N TYR A 59 -10.37 -8.18 -6.63
CA TYR A 59 -9.88 -6.82 -6.70
C TYR A 59 -8.55 -6.76 -7.45
N LYS A 60 -8.15 -5.56 -7.86
CA LYS A 60 -6.87 -5.34 -8.55
C LYS A 60 -6.13 -4.20 -7.88
N VAL A 61 -4.84 -4.40 -7.71
CA VAL A 61 -3.91 -3.41 -7.16
C VAL A 61 -2.86 -3.14 -8.22
N TYR A 62 -2.64 -1.86 -8.52
CA TYR A 62 -1.73 -1.42 -9.56
C TYR A 62 -0.59 -0.59 -8.98
N THR A 63 0.57 -0.63 -9.63
CA THR A 63 1.64 0.32 -9.35
C THR A 63 1.13 1.76 -9.51
N GLY A 64 1.42 2.61 -8.52
CA GLY A 64 0.93 3.99 -8.45
C GLY A 64 -0.29 4.17 -7.56
N ASP A 65 -1.00 3.10 -7.19
CA ASP A 65 -2.12 3.16 -6.25
C ASP A 65 -1.66 3.71 -4.88
N LYS A 66 -2.58 4.37 -4.18
CA LYS A 66 -2.32 5.02 -2.90
C LYS A 66 -2.95 4.20 -1.79
N VAL A 67 -2.15 3.79 -0.82
CA VAL A 67 -2.61 2.96 0.29
C VAL A 67 -2.56 3.76 1.57
N VAL A 68 -3.63 3.64 2.36
CA VAL A 68 -3.78 4.27 3.65
C VAL A 68 -4.21 3.23 4.67
N LYS A 69 -3.74 3.36 5.92
CA LYS A 69 -4.22 2.51 7.02
C LYS A 69 -5.66 2.86 7.39
N GLY A 70 -6.44 1.82 7.67
CA GLY A 70 -7.83 1.89 8.10
C GLY A 70 -8.83 1.61 6.97
N ASN A 71 -10.03 1.22 7.38
CA ASN A 71 -11.21 1.10 6.53
C ASN A 71 -11.83 2.49 6.37
N ILE A 72 -11.37 3.25 5.37
CA ILE A 72 -11.78 4.62 5.11
C ILE A 72 -12.96 4.60 4.14
N THR A 73 -14.05 5.29 4.50
CA THR A 73 -15.26 5.41 3.68
C THR A 73 -15.33 6.71 2.86
N LEU A 74 -14.26 7.50 2.88
CA LEU A 74 -14.14 8.75 2.13
C LEU A 74 -13.82 8.44 0.67
N ASP A 75 -14.70 8.84 -0.24
CA ASP A 75 -14.34 8.89 -1.66
C ASP A 75 -13.60 10.19 -1.95
N ILE A 76 -12.51 10.11 -2.71
CA ILE A 76 -11.64 11.26 -3.01
C ILE A 76 -11.81 11.74 -4.45
N THR A 77 -11.62 13.04 -4.66
CA THR A 77 -11.59 13.65 -6.00
C THR A 77 -10.18 14.04 -6.41
N ARG A 78 -9.29 14.21 -5.44
CA ARG A 78 -7.90 14.63 -5.61
C ARG A 78 -7.04 14.04 -4.50
N LEU A 79 -5.74 13.89 -4.74
CA LEU A 79 -4.83 13.31 -3.76
C LEU A 79 -4.77 14.09 -2.44
N SER A 80 -4.95 15.43 -2.49
CA SER A 80 -4.93 16.27 -1.30
C SER A 80 -6.06 15.99 -0.31
N ASP A 81 -7.10 15.28 -0.73
CA ASP A 81 -8.18 14.84 0.17
C ASP A 81 -7.66 13.84 1.22
N LEU A 82 -6.48 13.25 0.99
CA LEU A 82 -5.79 12.32 1.90
C LEU A 82 -4.74 12.99 2.81
N ASN A 83 -4.64 14.32 2.85
CA ASN A 83 -3.59 15.03 3.62
C ASN A 83 -3.59 14.74 5.14
N ALA A 84 -4.71 14.28 5.69
CA ALA A 84 -4.82 13.88 7.10
C ALA A 84 -4.25 12.49 7.39
N TYR A 85 -3.82 11.75 6.35
CA TYR A 85 -3.41 10.36 6.46
C TYR A 85 -1.96 10.15 6.06
N GLU A 86 -1.34 9.09 6.61
CA GLU A 86 -0.10 8.56 6.07
C GLU A 86 -0.41 7.76 4.80
N VAL A 87 0.08 8.25 3.66
CA VAL A 87 -0.16 7.65 2.35
C VAL A 87 1.14 7.02 1.85
N VAL A 88 1.09 5.73 1.50
CA VAL A 88 2.17 5.04 0.80
C VAL A 88 1.76 4.73 -0.63
N THR A 89 2.72 4.64 -1.54
CA THR A 89 2.45 4.34 -2.96
C THR A 89 2.84 2.90 -3.28
N VAL A 90 1.96 2.16 -3.95
CA VAL A 90 2.28 0.83 -4.47
C VAL A 90 3.37 0.94 -5.53
N ILE A 91 4.45 0.19 -5.35
CA ILE A 91 5.56 0.09 -6.30
C ILE A 91 5.64 -1.28 -6.97
N GLY A 92 5.04 -2.32 -6.38
CA GLY A 92 4.97 -3.65 -6.96
C GLY A 92 3.95 -4.54 -6.26
N THR A 93 3.56 -5.62 -6.92
CA THR A 93 2.70 -6.67 -6.37
C THR A 93 3.25 -8.05 -6.73
N GLN A 94 3.05 -9.01 -5.84
CA GLN A 94 3.43 -10.40 -6.06
C GLN A 94 2.39 -11.31 -5.42
N GLU A 95 1.75 -12.15 -6.23
CA GLU A 95 0.86 -13.19 -5.74
C GLU A 95 1.67 -14.40 -5.23
N SER A 96 1.11 -15.07 -4.23
CA SER A 96 1.66 -16.30 -3.66
C SER A 96 0.57 -17.35 -3.55
N ASP A 97 0.63 -18.35 -4.43
CA ASP A 97 -0.31 -19.47 -4.44
C ASP A 97 -0.23 -20.29 -3.14
N LEU A 98 0.96 -20.39 -2.54
CA LEU A 98 1.19 -21.17 -1.31
C LEU A 98 0.40 -20.64 -0.12
N PHE A 99 0.24 -19.32 -0.03
CA PHE A 99 -0.45 -18.65 1.08
C PHE A 99 -1.80 -18.06 0.66
N HIS A 100 -2.23 -18.27 -0.59
CA HIS A 100 -3.40 -17.64 -1.19
C HIS A 100 -3.46 -16.12 -0.94
N SER A 101 -2.30 -15.47 -1.07
CA SER A 101 -2.12 -14.07 -0.68
C SER A 101 -1.51 -13.24 -1.80
N ILE A 102 -1.86 -11.96 -1.87
CA ILE A 102 -1.12 -10.95 -2.61
C ILE A 102 -0.22 -10.16 -1.65
N ASN A 103 1.05 -10.03 -2.03
CA ASN A 103 2.00 -9.14 -1.38
C ASN A 103 2.08 -7.84 -2.17
N ILE A 104 1.84 -6.72 -1.49
CA ILE A 104 1.85 -5.38 -2.04
C ILE A 104 3.05 -4.65 -1.44
N GLU A 105 3.99 -4.27 -2.30
CA GLU A 105 5.16 -3.48 -1.91
C GLU A 105 4.86 -1.99 -2.10
N CYS A 106 5.10 -1.20 -1.05
CA CYS A 106 4.85 0.23 -1.04
C CYS A 106 6.08 1.03 -0.56
N LYS A 107 6.15 2.30 -1.01
CA LYS A 107 7.15 3.29 -0.61
C LYS A 107 6.54 4.67 -0.41
#